data_AF-A0A956A6Q8-F1
#
_entry.id   AF-A0A956A6Q8-F1
#
_cell.length_a   1.000
_cell.length_b   1.000
_cell.length_c   1.000
_cell.angle_alpha   90.00
_cell.angle_beta   90.00
_cell.angle_gamma   90.00
#
_symmetry.space_group_name_H-M   'P 1'
#
loop_
_entity.id
_entity.type
_entity.pdbx_description
1 polymer ?
#
loop_
_entity_poly.entity_id
_entity_poly.type
_entity_poly.pdbx_seq_one_letter_code
_entity_poly.pdbx_strand_id
1 'polypeptide(L)'
;MLTADLVRASVRAGVLRPRFVDVGRADHLGQAEALVRLFAACRGKTVGELDEALADHIGDSTDFALIRGLAKLLRDGTEVAV
;
A
#
# COMPACT_ATOMS: atom_id res chain seq x y z
N MET A 1 -7.45 1.52 -8.18
CA MET A 1 -8.46 0.59 -7.63
C MET A 1 -7.77 -0.63 -7.03
N LEU A 2 -8.24 -1.12 -5.87
CA LEU A 2 -7.66 -2.30 -5.21
C LEU A 2 -8.07 -3.60 -5.90
N THR A 3 -7.15 -4.57 -5.92
CA THR A 3 -7.35 -5.92 -6.45
C THR A 3 -7.88 -6.87 -5.37
N ALA A 4 -8.48 -7.99 -5.78
CA ALA A 4 -9.18 -8.92 -4.89
C ALA A 4 -8.28 -9.52 -3.78
N ASP A 5 -6.99 -9.71 -4.07
CA ASP A 5 -5.97 -10.19 -3.13
C ASP A 5 -5.65 -9.20 -2.00
N LEU A 6 -6.00 -7.91 -2.19
CA LEU A 6 -5.80 -6.84 -1.20
C LEU A 6 -7.07 -6.57 -0.37
N VAL A 7 -8.17 -7.27 -0.65
CA VAL A 7 -9.43 -7.09 0.08
C VAL A 7 -9.30 -7.63 1.50
N ARG A 8 -9.41 -6.73 2.48
CA ARG A 8 -9.47 -7.10 3.90
C ARG A 8 -10.92 -7.36 4.28
N ALA A 9 -11.35 -8.61 4.22
CA ALA A 9 -12.66 -9.02 4.71
C ALA A 9 -12.59 -10.33 5.48
N SER A 10 -13.64 -10.62 6.26
CA SER A 10 -13.81 -11.91 6.94
C SER A 10 -15.25 -12.39 6.76
N VAL A 11 -15.45 -13.70 6.66
CA VAL A 11 -16.79 -14.30 6.65
C VAL A 11 -17.04 -14.94 8.01
N ARG A 12 -18.12 -14.55 8.68
CA ARG A 12 -18.54 -15.15 9.96
C ARG A 12 -20.03 -15.45 9.92
N ALA A 13 -20.39 -16.72 10.18
CA ALA A 13 -21.77 -17.19 10.12
C ALA A 13 -22.49 -16.82 8.80
N GLY A 14 -21.80 -16.99 7.66
CA GLY A 14 -22.34 -16.64 6.34
C GLY A 14 -22.40 -15.14 6.01
N VAL A 15 -21.97 -14.27 6.93
CA VAL A 15 -21.97 -12.81 6.73
C VAL A 15 -20.58 -12.31 6.38
N LEU A 16 -20.46 -11.61 5.24
CA LEU A 16 -19.25 -10.91 4.83
C LEU A 16 -19.08 -9.62 5.66
N ARG A 17 -17.93 -9.47 6.31
CA ARG A 17 -17.57 -8.30 7.13
C ARG A 17 -16.27 -7.69 6.61
N PRO A 18 -16.33 -6.52 5.95
CA PRO A 18 -15.14 -5.74 5.62
C PRO A 18 -14.38 -5.34 6.87
N ARG A 19 -13.05 -5.31 6.78
CA ARG A 19 -12.16 -4.75 7.80
C ARG A 19 -11.57 -3.46 7.25
N PHE A 20 -12.10 -2.36 7.73
CA PHE A 20 -11.60 -1.03 7.39
C PHE A 20 -10.27 -0.75 8.08
N VAL A 21 -9.47 0.12 7.47
CA VAL A 21 -8.23 0.63 8.07
C VAL A 21 -8.59 1.61 9.17
N ASP A 22 -7.97 1.46 10.34
CA ASP A 22 -8.06 2.46 11.41
C ASP A 22 -7.15 3.64 11.09
N VAL A 23 -7.75 4.80 10.81
CA VAL A 23 -7.03 6.04 10.45
C VAL A 23 -6.45 6.77 11.66
N GLY A 24 -6.82 6.39 12.89
CA GLY A 24 -6.28 6.97 14.12
C GLY A 24 -5.03 6.26 14.64
N ARG A 25 -4.71 5.07 14.09
CA ARG A 25 -3.57 4.28 14.55
C ARG A 25 -2.26 4.87 14.03
N ALA A 26 -1.39 5.30 14.94
CA ALA A 26 -0.10 5.93 14.65
C ALA A 26 0.77 5.10 13.69
N ASP A 27 0.82 3.77 13.87
CA ASP A 27 1.59 2.90 12.97
C ASP A 27 1.10 2.98 11.53
N HIS A 28 -0.22 2.99 11.31
CA HIS A 28 -0.79 3.05 9.96
C HIS A 28 -0.45 4.39 9.29
N LEU A 29 -0.54 5.48 10.05
CA LEU A 29 -0.16 6.81 9.58
C LEU A 29 1.33 6.87 9.24
N GLY A 30 2.19 6.31 10.09
CA GLY A 30 3.63 6.24 9.83
C GLY A 30 3.98 5.43 8.58
N GLN A 31 3.30 4.30 8.35
CA GLN A 31 3.47 3.51 7.13
C GLN A 31 2.99 4.26 5.88
N ALA A 32 1.84 4.93 5.97
CA ALA A 32 1.32 5.75 4.87
C ALA A 32 2.27 6.89 4.53
N GLU A 33 2.80 7.58 5.54
CA GLU A 33 3.75 8.67 5.35
C GLU A 33 5.07 8.18 4.74
N ALA A 34 5.60 7.05 5.22
CA ALA A 34 6.81 6.44 4.67
C ALA A 34 6.65 6.10 3.17
N LEU A 35 5.50 5.51 2.80
CA LEU A 35 5.19 5.22 1.39
C LEU A 35 5.12 6.50 0.55
N VAL A 36 4.45 7.55 1.02
CA VAL A 36 4.38 8.84 0.30
C VAL A 36 5.79 9.41 0.07
N ARG A 37 6.66 9.37 1.09
CA ARG A 37 8.05 9.82 0.97
C ARG A 37 8.85 8.97 -0.02
N LEU A 38 8.66 7.66 -0.01
CA LEU A 38 9.30 6.74 -0.95
C LEU A 38 8.93 7.07 -2.40
N PHE A 39 7.64 7.24 -2.70
CA PHE A 39 7.18 7.64 -4.03
C PHE A 39 7.74 9.00 -4.44
N ALA A 40 7.77 9.97 -3.52
CA ALA A 40 8.35 11.29 -3.78
C ALA A 40 9.86 11.21 -4.10
N ALA A 41 10.60 10.34 -3.42
CA ALA A 41 12.02 10.11 -3.64
C ALA A 41 12.33 9.37 -4.97
N CYS A 42 11.35 8.64 -5.52
CA CYS A 42 11.45 7.99 -6.82
C CYS A 42 10.96 8.85 -7.99
N ARG A 43 10.68 10.14 -7.78
CA ARG A 43 10.35 11.05 -8.89
C ARG A 43 11.53 11.14 -9.87
N GLY A 44 11.23 10.93 -11.15
CA GLY A 44 12.23 10.93 -12.23
C GLY A 44 13.02 9.62 -12.35
N LYS A 45 12.74 8.63 -11.49
CA LYS A 45 13.29 7.28 -11.62
C LYS A 45 12.38 6.42 -12.50
N THR A 46 12.92 5.29 -12.93
CA THR A 46 12.18 4.27 -13.67
C THR A 46 11.16 3.56 -12.78
N VAL A 47 10.16 2.95 -13.41
CA VAL A 47 9.18 2.10 -12.70
C VAL A 47 9.87 0.92 -12.00
N GLY A 48 10.93 0.36 -12.59
CA GLY A 48 11.69 -0.74 -11.99
C GLY A 48 12.35 -0.35 -10.67
N GLU A 49 12.97 0.83 -10.61
CA GLU A 49 13.58 1.34 -9.37
C GLU A 49 12.54 1.62 -8.28
N LEU A 50 11.34 2.06 -8.65
CA LEU A 50 10.23 2.19 -7.71
C LEU A 50 9.77 0.82 -7.19
N ASP A 51 9.65 -0.18 -8.08
CA ASP A 51 9.24 -1.53 -7.71
C ASP A 51 10.26 -2.20 -6.76
N GLU A 52 11.56 -1.98 -6.98
CA GLU A 52 12.63 -2.44 -6.08
C GLU A 52 12.53 -1.78 -4.70
N ALA A 53 12.45 -0.45 -4.66
CA ALA A 53 12.32 0.28 -3.39
C ALA A 53 11.06 -0.12 -2.61
N LEU A 54 9.95 -0.38 -3.31
CA LEU A 54 8.72 -0.89 -2.69
C LEU A 54 8.88 -2.30 -2.14
N ALA A 55 9.58 -3.20 -2.86
CA ALA A 55 9.82 -4.56 -2.40
C ALA A 55 10.60 -4.57 -1.09
N ASP A 56 11.64 -3.74 -0.99
CA ASP A 56 12.44 -3.58 0.23
C ASP A 56 11.59 -3.06 1.39
N HIS A 57 10.83 -1.98 1.17
CA HIS A 57 9.97 -1.38 2.19
C HIS A 57 8.87 -2.33 2.68
N ILE A 58 8.30 -3.14 1.78
CA ILE A 58 7.27 -4.14 2.12
C ILE A 58 7.88 -5.28 2.93
N GLY A 59 9.10 -5.71 2.61
CA GLY A 59 9.79 -6.81 3.29
C GLY A 59 9.99 -6.58 4.79
N ASP A 60 10.15 -5.33 5.20
CA ASP A 60 10.42 -4.94 6.59
C ASP A 60 9.17 -4.80 7.48
N SER A 61 7.96 -4.93 6.90
CA SER A 61 6.72 -4.63 7.62
C SER A 61 5.91 -5.87 8.01
N THR A 62 5.12 -5.72 9.07
CA THR A 62 4.27 -6.78 9.62
C THR A 62 2.82 -6.76 9.08
N ASP A 63 2.35 -5.64 8.51
CA ASP A 63 1.00 -5.53 7.89
C ASP A 63 1.10 -5.40 6.37
N PHE A 64 1.53 -6.50 5.72
CA PHE A 64 1.70 -6.61 4.28
C PHE A 64 0.45 -6.20 3.48
N ALA A 65 -0.74 -6.55 3.98
CA ALA A 65 -2.00 -6.25 3.29
C ALA A 65 -2.28 -4.75 3.26
N LEU A 66 -2.03 -4.04 4.37
CA LEU A 66 -2.17 -2.59 4.43
C LEU A 66 -1.20 -1.92 3.47
N ILE A 67 0.09 -2.25 3.54
CA ILE A 67 1.13 -1.56 2.76
C ILE A 67 0.98 -1.81 1.27
N ARG A 68 0.73 -3.06 0.85
CA ARG A 68 0.47 -3.36 -0.57
C ARG A 68 -0.76 -2.63 -1.08
N GLY A 69 -1.81 -2.53 -0.25
CA GLY A 69 -3.00 -1.72 -0.56
C GLY A 69 -2.67 -0.25 -0.80
N LEU A 70 -1.96 0.38 0.14
CA LEU A 70 -1.57 1.78 0.04
C LEU A 70 -0.63 2.05 -1.15
N ALA A 71 0.38 1.19 -1.35
CA ALA A 71 1.30 1.29 -2.48
C ALA A 71 0.56 1.15 -3.82
N LYS A 72 -0.42 0.25 -3.92
CA LYS A 72 -1.27 0.10 -5.12
C LYS A 72 -2.07 1.39 -5.39
N LEU A 73 -2.65 2.00 -4.36
CA LEU A 73 -3.40 3.24 -4.50
C LEU A 73 -2.51 4.38 -5.00
N LEU A 74 -1.29 4.52 -4.45
CA LEU A 74 -0.33 5.53 -4.90
C LEU A 74 0.12 5.29 -6.33
N ARG A 75 0.42 4.04 -6.70
CA ARG A 75 0.82 3.68 -8.07
C ARG A 75 -0.25 4.01 -9.09
N ASP A 76 -1.51 3.72 -8.78
CA ASP A 76 -2.64 4.04 -9.67
C ASP A 76 -2.87 5.54 -9.85
N GLY A 77 -2.48 6.36 -8.86
CA GLY A 77 -2.54 7.82 -8.94
C GLY A 77 -1.27 8.47 -9.50
N THR A 78 -0.24 7.69 -9.84
CA THR A 78 1.04 8.20 -10.34
C THR A 78 1.07 8.12 -11.87
N GLU A 79 1.54 9.19 -12.50
CA GLU A 79 1.80 9.21 -13.94
C GLU A 79 3.23 8.77 -14.22
N VAL A 80 3.41 7.95 -15.26
CA VAL A 80 4.72 7.50 -15.71
C VAL A 80 5.00 8.17 -17.05
N ALA A 81 6.11 8.91 -17.14
CA ALA A 81 6.57 9.43 -18.42
C ALA A 81 7.04 8.25 -19.28
N VAL A 82 6.37 8.05 -20.43
CA VAL A 82 6.65 7.00 -21.42
C VAL A 82 7.76 7.43 -22.36
#